data_AF-A0A1Z8S6K3-F1
#
_entry.id   AF-A0A1Z8S6K3-F1
#
_cell.length_a   1.000
_cell.length_b   1.000
_cell.length_c   1.000
_cell.angle_alpha   90.00
_cell.angle_beta   90.00
_cell.angle_gamma   90.00
#
_symmetry.space_group_name_H-M   'P 1'
#
loop_
_entity.id
_entity.type
_entity.pdbx_description
1 polymer ?
#
loop_
_entity_poly.entity_id
_entity_poly.type
_entity_poly.pdbx_seq_one_letter_code
_entity_poly.pdbx_strand_id
1 'polypeptide(L)'
;MLKIKQNEFPYRNHIPKINYNLKELKIETIKPLKKFDKLHKPKGLWYGIRHHWADFKSNKTSFVNKFSQKVYKINNLFKLILKKDAFTDINNPNKNKILVLKKISDFDKFTNKYYQNKIGIRWSDVMKDYGGIEIPKLIYNLHNFHLTDVKKDYSDIWNWYYGWDVPSGVIWNNKVSHKIIKIL
;
A
#
# COMPACT_ATOMS: atom_id res chain seq x y z
N MET A 1 -17.64 18.72 -8.01
CA MET A 1 -16.21 18.63 -7.67
C MET A 1 -16.04 19.05 -6.21
N LEU A 2 -15.68 18.11 -5.32
CA LEU A 2 -15.50 18.40 -3.89
C LEU A 2 -14.12 19.02 -3.65
N LYS A 3 -14.05 19.98 -2.72
CA LYS A 3 -12.80 20.43 -2.09
C LYS A 3 -12.59 19.66 -0.78
N ILE A 4 -11.48 18.93 -0.63
CA ILE A 4 -11.12 18.22 0.60
C ILE A 4 -9.78 18.74 1.13
N LYS A 5 -9.65 18.96 2.43
CA LYS A 5 -8.38 19.34 3.05
C LYS A 5 -7.48 18.12 3.26
N GLN A 6 -6.17 18.32 3.27
CA GLN A 6 -5.16 17.26 3.42
C GLN A 6 -5.35 16.39 4.68
N ASN A 7 -5.78 17.01 5.78
CA ASN A 7 -6.04 16.34 7.07
C ASN A 7 -7.42 15.66 7.13
N GLU A 8 -8.32 15.95 6.19
CA GLU A 8 -9.65 15.34 6.08
C GLU A 8 -9.63 14.04 5.27
N PHE A 9 -8.51 13.73 4.59
CA PHE A 9 -8.38 12.43 3.93
C PHE A 9 -8.48 11.32 4.96
N PRO A 10 -9.30 10.30 4.71
CA PRO A 10 -9.35 9.16 5.60
C PRO A 10 -7.95 8.53 5.67
N TYR A 11 -7.44 8.37 6.89
CA TYR A 11 -6.53 7.25 7.12
C TYR A 11 -7.32 5.99 6.79
N ARG A 12 -6.66 4.92 6.30
CA ARG A 12 -7.36 3.64 6.15
C ARG A 12 -8.09 3.35 7.47
N ASN A 13 -9.41 3.32 7.43
CA ASN A 13 -10.18 3.26 8.66
C ASN A 13 -10.38 1.79 9.03
N HIS A 14 -10.07 1.45 10.28
CA HIS A 14 -10.60 0.24 10.90
C HIS A 14 -12.09 0.45 11.12
N ILE A 15 -12.92 -0.58 10.94
CA ILE A 15 -14.35 -0.54 11.31
C ILE A 15 -14.44 -0.27 12.82
N PRO A 16 -14.94 0.89 13.29
CA PRO A 16 -15.57 0.94 14.61
C PRO A 16 -16.91 0.20 14.49
N LYS A 17 -17.38 -0.47 15.54
CA LYS A 17 -18.73 -1.08 15.59
C LYS A 17 -19.80 0.02 15.46
N ILE A 18 -20.10 0.48 14.24
CA ILE A 18 -21.14 1.48 13.99
C ILE A 18 -21.91 1.07 12.73
N ASN A 19 -23.24 0.96 12.88
CA ASN A 19 -24.19 0.70 11.81
C ASN A 19 -24.32 1.95 10.93
N TYR A 20 -23.84 1.88 9.70
CA TYR A 20 -24.19 2.85 8.66
C TYR A 20 -25.00 2.14 7.57
N ASN A 21 -26.14 2.74 7.18
CA ASN A 21 -26.86 2.39 5.95
C ASN A 21 -26.07 2.93 4.75
N LEU A 22 -25.21 2.09 4.16
CA LEU A 22 -24.36 2.45 3.03
C LEU A 22 -24.63 1.51 1.85
N LYS A 23 -24.75 2.06 0.64
CA LYS A 23 -24.73 1.27 -0.60
C LYS A 23 -23.35 0.64 -0.76
N GLU A 24 -23.26 -0.67 -0.57
CA GLU A 24 -22.04 -1.43 -0.83
C GLU A 24 -21.72 -1.43 -2.32
N LEU A 25 -20.54 -0.92 -2.69
CA LEU A 25 -19.97 -1.22 -4.00
C LEU A 25 -19.36 -2.62 -3.91
N LYS A 26 -19.96 -3.59 -4.61
CA LYS A 26 -19.36 -4.91 -4.77
C LYS A 26 -18.09 -4.76 -5.61
N ILE A 27 -16.93 -5.05 -5.03
CA ILE A 27 -15.72 -5.21 -5.84
C ILE A 27 -15.81 -6.58 -6.52
N GLU A 28 -15.65 -6.60 -7.83
CA GLU A 28 -15.46 -7.85 -8.54
C GLU A 28 -14.12 -8.49 -8.19
N THR A 29 -14.14 -9.82 -8.12
CA THR A 29 -12.94 -10.59 -7.83
C THR A 29 -11.97 -10.54 -9.00
N ILE A 30 -10.82 -9.88 -8.83
CA ILE A 30 -9.73 -10.01 -9.78
C ILE A 30 -9.05 -11.35 -9.49
N LYS A 31 -9.27 -12.36 -10.34
CA LYS A 31 -8.52 -13.62 -10.26
C LYS A 31 -7.06 -13.34 -10.65
N PRO A 32 -6.06 -13.84 -9.90
CA PRO A 32 -4.67 -13.74 -10.32
C PRO A 32 -4.51 -14.46 -11.66
N LEU A 33 -4.02 -13.74 -12.67
CA LEU A 33 -3.70 -14.35 -13.96
C LEU A 33 -2.55 -15.35 -13.76
N LYS A 34 -2.68 -16.57 -14.27
CA LYS A 34 -1.63 -17.61 -14.19
C LYS A 34 -0.29 -17.16 -14.79
N LYS A 35 -0.32 -16.19 -15.71
CA LYS A 35 0.87 -15.58 -16.36
C LYS A 35 1.17 -14.19 -15.77
N PHE A 36 1.28 -14.07 -14.45
CA PHE A 36 1.86 -12.85 -13.91
C PHE A 36 3.30 -12.76 -14.40
N ASP A 37 3.55 -11.72 -15.19
CA ASP A 37 4.86 -11.42 -15.71
C ASP A 37 5.75 -11.05 -14.52
N LYS A 38 6.85 -11.79 -14.33
CA LYS A 38 7.57 -11.90 -13.05
C LYS A 38 8.07 -10.57 -12.47
N LEU A 39 8.10 -9.51 -13.28
CA LEU A 39 8.67 -8.20 -12.95
C LEU A 39 7.62 -7.08 -12.82
N HIS A 40 6.37 -7.31 -13.23
CA HIS A 40 5.35 -6.27 -13.22
C HIS A 40 4.60 -6.21 -11.89
N LYS A 41 4.32 -4.98 -11.41
CA LYS A 41 3.49 -4.73 -10.22
C LYS A 41 2.16 -5.51 -10.34
N PRO A 42 1.61 -6.01 -9.22
CA PRO A 42 0.40 -6.81 -9.25
C PRO A 42 -0.81 -5.98 -9.72
N LYS A 43 -1.58 -6.53 -10.65
CA LYS A 43 -2.94 -6.07 -10.93
C LYS A 43 -3.82 -6.31 -9.70
N GLY A 44 -4.62 -5.33 -9.34
CA GLY A 44 -5.48 -5.40 -8.16
C GLY A 44 -6.17 -4.08 -7.87
N LEU A 45 -6.90 -4.03 -6.77
CA LEU A 45 -7.41 -2.78 -6.20
C LEU A 45 -6.25 -2.05 -5.52
N TRP A 46 -5.68 -1.08 -6.22
CA TRP A 46 -4.73 -0.14 -5.63
C TRP A 46 -5.47 0.91 -4.81
N TYR A 47 -4.94 1.20 -3.63
CA TYR A 47 -5.51 2.21 -2.74
C TYR A 47 -4.43 3.04 -2.07
N GLY A 48 -4.77 4.30 -1.83
CA GLY A 48 -3.91 5.25 -1.15
C GLY A 48 -4.07 5.24 0.36
N ILE A 49 -3.01 5.67 1.02
CA ILE A 49 -2.99 5.86 2.46
C ILE A 49 -2.99 7.38 2.71
N ARG A 50 -4.04 7.90 3.35
CA ARG A 50 -4.26 9.35 3.52
C ARG A 50 -4.26 10.09 2.17
N HIS A 51 -3.69 11.30 2.18
CA HIS A 51 -3.58 12.21 1.05
C HIS A 51 -2.43 11.89 0.09
N HIS A 52 -1.59 10.88 0.35
CA HIS A 52 -0.34 10.68 -0.38
C HIS A 52 -0.53 10.51 -1.90
N TRP A 53 -1.59 9.82 -2.33
CA TRP A 53 -1.94 9.72 -3.75
C TRP A 53 -2.41 11.04 -4.36
N ALA A 54 -3.12 11.87 -3.58
CA ALA A 54 -3.55 13.18 -4.03
C ALA A 54 -2.37 14.14 -4.16
N ASP A 55 -1.39 14.06 -3.24
CA ASP A 55 -0.12 14.77 -3.35
C ASP A 55 0.64 14.35 -4.61
N PHE A 56 0.81 13.03 -4.82
CA PHE A 56 1.51 12.49 -6.00
C PHE A 56 0.89 12.95 -7.32
N LYS A 57 -0.45 12.86 -7.46
CA LYS A 57 -1.14 13.33 -8.67
C LYS A 57 -1.07 14.83 -8.89
N SER A 58 -0.90 15.62 -7.84
CA SER A 58 -0.86 17.08 -7.97
C SER A 58 0.45 17.61 -8.57
N ASN A 59 1.44 16.75 -8.85
CA ASN A 59 2.79 17.10 -9.29
C ASN A 59 3.50 18.14 -8.39
N LYS A 60 2.97 18.40 -7.19
CA LYS A 60 3.59 19.23 -6.17
C LYS A 60 4.45 18.35 -5.26
N THR A 61 5.41 17.66 -5.89
CA THR A 61 6.40 16.77 -5.28
C THR A 61 7.42 17.49 -4.40
N SER A 62 7.19 18.74 -4.02
CA SER A 62 7.81 19.29 -2.82
C SER A 62 7.19 18.58 -1.60
N PHE A 63 7.76 17.41 -1.27
CA PHE A 63 7.56 16.66 -0.03
C PHE A 63 7.90 17.46 1.25
N VAL A 64 8.06 18.78 1.14
CA VAL A 64 8.71 19.68 2.10
C VAL A 64 7.71 20.53 2.89
N ASN A 65 6.46 20.72 2.46
CA ASN A 65 5.49 21.44 3.30
C ASN A 65 4.59 20.49 4.12
N LYS A 66 5.18 19.95 5.20
CA LYS A 66 4.54 19.13 6.24
C LYS A 66 3.33 19.78 6.93
N PHE A 67 3.07 21.07 6.70
CA PHE A 67 2.05 21.84 7.41
C PHE A 67 1.11 22.63 6.50
N SER A 68 1.24 22.56 5.18
CA SER A 68 0.28 23.24 4.31
C SER A 68 -1.07 22.54 4.40
N GLN A 69 -2.13 23.24 4.81
CA GLN A 69 -3.51 22.76 4.73
C GLN A 69 -3.95 22.69 3.26
N LYS A 70 -3.34 21.80 2.46
CA LYS A 70 -3.63 21.70 1.03
C LYS A 70 -5.10 21.33 0.84
N VAL A 71 -5.73 21.96 -0.13
CA VAL A 71 -7.09 21.67 -0.56
C VAL A 71 -7.03 21.02 -1.93
N TYR A 72 -7.61 19.83 -2.06
CA TYR A 72 -7.63 19.06 -3.30
C TYR A 72 -9.01 19.11 -3.91
N LYS A 73 -9.05 19.25 -5.23
CA LYS A 73 -10.28 19.16 -6.03
C LYS A 73 -10.44 17.71 -6.49
N ILE A 74 -11.43 17.00 -5.96
CA ILE A 74 -11.65 15.57 -6.23
C ILE A 74 -13.03 15.35 -6.85
N ASN A 75 -13.05 14.55 -7.92
CA ASN A 75 -14.28 14.16 -8.62
C ASN A 75 -14.82 12.82 -8.15
N ASN A 76 -13.95 11.90 -7.71
CA ASN A 76 -14.35 10.61 -7.16
C ASN A 76 -13.51 10.30 -5.92
N LEU A 77 -14.18 10.01 -4.80
CA LEU A 77 -13.52 9.63 -3.55
C LEU A 77 -14.17 8.38 -3.00
N PHE A 78 -13.35 7.40 -2.63
CA PHE A 78 -13.80 6.13 -2.09
C PHE A 78 -13.16 5.87 -0.72
N LYS A 79 -13.95 5.32 0.19
CA LYS A 79 -13.49 4.79 1.47
C LYS A 79 -13.33 3.28 1.35
N LEU A 80 -12.08 2.82 1.44
CA LEU A 80 -11.78 1.42 1.65
C LEU A 80 -11.84 1.10 3.14
N ILE A 81 -12.64 0.09 3.48
CA ILE A 81 -12.80 -0.43 4.83
C ILE A 81 -12.26 -1.85 4.87
N LEU A 82 -11.31 -2.10 5.76
CA LEU A 82 -10.69 -3.42 5.96
C LEU A 82 -11.07 -3.97 7.32
N LYS A 83 -11.38 -5.26 7.41
CA LYS A 83 -11.59 -5.91 8.71
C LYS A 83 -10.29 -5.91 9.52
N LYS A 84 -10.40 -5.92 10.86
CA LYS A 84 -9.22 -5.91 11.76
C LYS A 84 -8.30 -7.10 11.51
N ASP A 85 -8.86 -8.25 11.15
CA ASP A 85 -8.15 -9.50 10.88
C ASP A 85 -7.69 -9.65 9.42
N ALA A 86 -7.95 -8.66 8.55
CA ALA A 86 -7.56 -8.67 7.14
C ALA A 86 -6.05 -8.55 6.91
N PHE A 87 -5.26 -8.29 7.96
CA PHE A 87 -3.82 -8.06 7.87
C PHE A 87 -3.02 -9.21 8.43
N THR A 88 -1.82 -9.40 7.88
CA THR A 88 -0.81 -10.32 8.38
C THR A 88 0.57 -9.69 8.27
N ASP A 89 1.59 -10.40 8.75
CA ASP A 89 2.98 -9.99 8.69
C ASP A 89 3.84 -10.96 7.85
N ILE A 90 5.09 -10.58 7.63
CA ILE A 90 6.04 -11.32 6.77
C ILE A 90 6.34 -12.74 7.29
N ASN A 91 6.20 -12.99 8.60
CA ASN A 91 6.46 -14.29 9.22
C ASN A 91 5.22 -15.20 9.24
N ASN A 92 4.03 -14.63 9.01
CA ASN A 92 2.76 -15.35 9.00
C ASN A 92 2.08 -15.27 7.62
N PRO A 93 2.61 -15.92 6.56
CA PRO A 93 1.98 -15.96 5.24
C PRO A 93 0.52 -16.40 5.30
N ASN A 94 -0.37 -15.64 4.66
CA ASN A 94 -1.77 -15.99 4.54
C ASN A 94 -2.37 -15.39 3.28
N LYS A 95 -2.70 -16.27 2.32
CA LYS A 95 -3.24 -15.88 1.02
C LYS A 95 -4.52 -15.05 1.10
N ASN A 96 -5.28 -15.09 2.18
CA ASN A 96 -6.52 -14.33 2.37
C ASN A 96 -6.32 -13.04 3.17
N LYS A 97 -5.08 -12.64 3.45
CA LYS A 97 -4.74 -11.43 4.22
C LYS A 97 -3.73 -10.55 3.48
N ILE A 98 -3.68 -9.29 3.87
CA ILE A 98 -2.78 -8.26 3.35
C ILE A 98 -1.49 -8.28 4.18
N LEU A 99 -0.36 -8.49 3.52
CA LEU A 99 0.96 -8.29 4.13
C LEU A 99 1.17 -6.81 4.44
N VAL A 100 1.55 -6.47 5.67
CA VAL A 100 1.91 -5.08 6.02
C VAL A 100 3.40 -4.98 6.39
N LEU A 101 4.17 -4.20 5.64
CA LEU A 101 5.58 -3.95 5.91
C LEU A 101 5.75 -2.66 6.71
N LYS A 102 6.01 -2.72 8.02
CA LYS A 102 5.99 -1.53 8.91
C LYS A 102 7.38 -1.07 9.33
N LYS A 103 8.29 -2.02 9.55
CA LYS A 103 9.63 -1.79 10.12
C LYS A 103 10.68 -2.26 9.13
N ILE A 104 11.88 -1.70 9.20
CA ILE A 104 12.99 -2.06 8.30
C ILE A 104 13.28 -3.58 8.26
N SER A 105 13.12 -4.27 9.39
CA SER A 105 13.22 -5.72 9.49
C SER A 105 12.22 -6.48 8.60
N ASP A 106 11.02 -5.93 8.39
CA ASP A 106 10.00 -6.53 7.53
C ASP A 106 10.42 -6.41 6.06
N PHE A 107 10.99 -5.26 5.69
CA PHE A 107 11.52 -5.01 4.36
C PHE A 107 12.72 -5.90 4.07
N ASP A 108 13.63 -6.07 5.03
CA ASP A 108 14.77 -6.98 4.91
C ASP A 108 14.32 -8.42 4.65
N LYS A 109 13.39 -8.92 5.47
CA LYS A 109 12.78 -10.25 5.27
C LYS A 109 12.06 -10.37 3.92
N PHE A 110 11.31 -9.33 3.53
CA PHE A 110 10.63 -9.29 2.24
C PHE A 110 11.61 -9.32 1.07
N THR A 111 12.70 -8.56 1.17
CA THR A 111 13.76 -8.47 0.16
C THR A 111 14.45 -9.81 0.01
N ASN A 112 14.92 -10.39 1.11
CA ASN A 112 15.58 -11.70 1.10
C ASN A 112 14.66 -12.81 0.54
N LYS A 113 13.35 -12.73 0.81
CA LYS A 113 12.40 -13.73 0.36
C LYS A 113 11.96 -13.54 -1.10
N TYR A 114 11.66 -12.32 -1.54
CA TYR A 114 10.97 -12.09 -2.82
C TYR A 114 11.77 -11.28 -3.83
N TYR A 115 12.89 -10.65 -3.46
CA TYR A 115 13.73 -9.86 -4.35
C TYR A 115 15.04 -10.62 -4.67
N GLN A 116 14.94 -11.66 -5.52
CA GLN A 116 16.10 -12.48 -5.89
C GLN A 116 16.84 -11.92 -7.11
N ASN A 117 18.17 -12.07 -7.11
CA ASN A 117 19.09 -11.68 -8.20
C ASN A 117 19.09 -10.20 -8.58
N LYS A 118 18.50 -9.32 -7.76
CA LYS A 118 18.46 -7.87 -7.97
C LYS A 118 17.76 -7.42 -9.27
N ILE A 119 16.93 -8.28 -9.87
CA ILE A 119 16.23 -7.98 -11.13
C ILE A 119 14.85 -7.39 -10.87
N GLY A 120 14.21 -7.74 -9.75
CA GLY A 120 12.85 -7.30 -9.43
C GLY A 120 12.21 -8.13 -8.34
N ILE A 121 11.08 -7.64 -7.81
CA ILE A 121 10.25 -8.41 -6.87
C ILE A 121 9.57 -9.52 -7.65
N ARG A 122 9.71 -10.76 -7.17
CA ARG A 122 8.98 -11.94 -7.65
C ARG A 122 7.53 -11.88 -7.20
N TRP A 123 6.74 -11.01 -7.84
CA TRP A 123 5.34 -10.76 -7.46
C TRP A 123 4.48 -12.02 -7.48
N SER A 124 4.75 -12.94 -8.42
CA SER A 124 4.07 -14.25 -8.46
C SER A 124 4.24 -15.05 -7.18
N ASP A 125 5.38 -14.91 -6.48
CA ASP A 125 5.64 -15.60 -5.22
C ASP A 125 4.98 -14.85 -4.05
N VAL A 126 5.03 -13.52 -4.05
CA VAL A 126 4.28 -12.68 -3.08
C VAL A 126 2.78 -13.00 -3.13
N MET A 127 2.23 -13.16 -4.33
CA MET A 127 0.80 -13.45 -4.55
C MET A 127 0.38 -14.87 -4.16
N LYS A 128 1.30 -15.84 -4.09
CA LYS A 128 1.02 -17.17 -3.53
C LYS A 128 0.82 -17.10 -2.02
N ASP A 129 1.60 -16.23 -1.37
CA ASP A 129 1.68 -16.16 0.09
C ASP A 129 0.67 -15.18 0.69
N TYR A 130 0.24 -14.15 -0.06
CA TYR A 130 -0.64 -13.09 0.45
C TYR A 130 -1.76 -12.74 -0.53
N GLY A 131 -2.81 -12.12 0.00
CA GLY A 131 -3.94 -11.59 -0.77
C GLY A 131 -3.81 -10.12 -1.16
N GLY A 132 -2.78 -9.47 -0.66
CA GLY A 132 -2.43 -8.08 -0.94
C GLY A 132 -1.16 -7.70 -0.20
N ILE A 133 -0.65 -6.51 -0.50
CA ILE A 133 0.47 -5.90 0.22
C ILE A 133 0.14 -4.45 0.54
N GLU A 134 0.63 -3.97 1.67
CA GLU A 134 0.49 -2.60 2.11
C GLU A 134 1.82 -2.07 2.66
N ILE A 135 2.20 -0.90 2.16
CA ILE A 135 3.39 -0.16 2.56
C ILE A 135 2.91 1.17 3.17
N PRO A 136 2.72 1.22 4.51
CA PRO A 136 2.04 2.29 5.21
C PRO A 136 2.80 3.60 5.33
N LYS A 137 4.12 3.57 5.13
CA LYS A 137 4.98 4.72 5.39
C LYS A 137 6.09 4.75 4.35
N LEU A 138 6.40 5.97 3.92
CA LEU A 138 7.65 6.24 3.20
C LEU A 138 8.81 6.08 4.17
N ILE A 139 9.71 5.13 3.92
CA ILE A 139 10.96 5.03 4.69
C ILE A 139 11.92 6.09 4.16
N TYR A 140 11.61 7.35 4.46
CA TYR A 140 12.46 8.49 4.08
C TYR A 140 13.89 8.35 4.61
N ASN A 141 14.05 7.65 5.75
CA ASN A 141 15.35 7.40 6.35
C ASN A 141 16.14 6.28 5.67
N LEU A 142 15.68 5.62 4.60
CA LEU A 142 16.54 4.68 3.86
C LEU A 142 17.83 5.37 3.39
N HIS A 143 17.76 6.64 3.00
CA HIS A 143 18.94 7.47 2.72
C HIS A 143 19.85 7.67 3.95
N ASN A 144 19.27 7.84 5.14
CA ASN A 144 20.05 8.02 6.38
C ASN A 144 20.62 6.70 6.91
N PHE A 145 19.98 5.56 6.62
CA PHE A 145 20.50 4.24 6.97
C PHE A 145 21.77 3.89 6.20
N HIS A 146 21.96 4.44 4.99
CA HIS A 146 23.26 4.35 4.29
C HIS A 146 24.37 5.16 4.95
N LEU A 147 24.06 6.11 5.85
CA LEU A 147 25.03 7.08 6.39
C LEU A 147 25.40 6.87 7.86
N THR A 148 24.59 6.18 8.67
CA THR A 148 24.86 6.07 10.12
C THR A 148 25.14 4.67 10.65
N ASP A 149 24.96 3.61 9.85
CA ASP A 149 25.17 2.24 10.33
C ASP A 149 25.84 1.39 9.24
N VAL A 150 27.16 1.53 9.14
CA VAL A 150 28.05 0.97 8.08
C VAL A 150 28.03 -0.57 8.02
N LYS A 151 27.26 -1.26 8.86
CA LYS A 151 27.25 -2.73 8.96
C LYS A 151 26.23 -3.44 8.08
N LYS A 152 25.22 -2.76 7.53
CA LYS A 152 24.17 -3.44 6.73
C LYS A 152 23.86 -2.68 5.44
N ASP A 153 24.15 -3.33 4.32
CA ASP A 153 23.80 -2.83 2.99
C ASP A 153 22.29 -2.94 2.77
N TYR A 154 21.61 -1.79 2.66
CA TYR A 154 20.19 -1.68 2.33
C TYR A 154 19.94 -1.38 0.84
N SER A 155 20.95 -1.48 -0.01
CA SER A 155 20.88 -1.21 -1.46
C SER A 155 19.74 -1.99 -2.13
N ASP A 156 19.58 -3.26 -1.77
CA ASP A 156 18.53 -4.10 -2.36
C ASP A 156 17.14 -3.68 -1.93
N ILE A 157 16.96 -3.26 -0.67
CA ILE A 157 15.69 -2.69 -0.21
C ILE A 157 15.39 -1.42 -1.00
N TRP A 158 16.36 -0.53 -1.11
CA TRP A 158 16.23 0.72 -1.84
C TRP A 158 15.83 0.50 -3.30
N ASN A 159 16.50 -0.42 -3.99
CA ASN A 159 16.31 -0.68 -5.41
C ASN A 159 14.86 -1.02 -5.76
N TRP A 160 14.23 -1.95 -5.04
CA TRP A 160 12.82 -2.27 -5.32
C TRP A 160 11.86 -1.27 -4.69
N TYR A 161 12.20 -0.71 -3.53
CA TYR A 161 11.34 0.22 -2.81
C TYR A 161 11.20 1.54 -3.54
N TYR A 162 12.23 1.97 -4.28
CA TYR A 162 12.18 3.16 -5.11
C TYR A 162 11.08 3.08 -6.18
N GLY A 163 10.74 1.87 -6.64
CA GLY A 163 9.59 1.64 -7.49
C GLY A 163 8.23 1.83 -6.79
N TRP A 164 8.20 2.11 -5.49
CA TRP A 164 6.99 2.33 -4.69
C TRP A 164 6.79 3.83 -4.42
N ASP A 165 6.13 4.50 -5.36
CA ASP A 165 6.07 5.97 -5.45
C ASP A 165 5.46 6.67 -4.23
N VAL A 166 4.48 6.02 -3.58
CA VAL A 166 3.74 6.57 -2.43
C VAL A 166 3.28 5.49 -1.46
N PRO A 167 3.06 5.84 -0.17
CA PRO A 167 2.39 4.97 0.77
C PRO A 167 1.04 4.51 0.23
N SER A 168 0.94 3.21 0.00
CA SER A 168 -0.16 2.61 -0.73
C SER A 168 -0.25 1.13 -0.41
N GLY A 169 -1.39 0.55 -0.76
CA GLY A 169 -1.56 -0.88 -0.78
C GLY A 169 -2.27 -1.33 -2.04
N VAL A 170 -2.25 -2.63 -2.25
CA VAL A 170 -2.94 -3.29 -3.36
C VAL A 170 -3.52 -4.61 -2.86
N ILE A 171 -4.79 -4.83 -3.19
CA ILE A 171 -5.50 -6.09 -2.92
C ILE A 171 -5.72 -6.80 -4.24
N TRP A 172 -5.20 -8.01 -4.38
CA TRP A 172 -5.39 -8.84 -5.57
C TRP A 172 -6.18 -10.12 -5.29
N ASN A 173 -6.44 -10.46 -4.03
CA ASN A 173 -7.32 -11.58 -3.67
C ASN A 173 -8.63 -11.07 -3.08
N ASN A 174 -9.74 -11.40 -3.73
CA ASN A 174 -11.10 -11.06 -3.29
C ASN A 174 -11.51 -11.67 -1.95
N LYS A 175 -10.84 -12.74 -1.51
CA LYS A 175 -11.10 -13.36 -0.20
C LYS A 175 -10.60 -12.50 0.96
N VAL A 176 -9.77 -11.49 0.70
CA VAL A 176 -9.43 -10.47 1.69
C VAL A 176 -10.71 -9.74 2.06
N SER A 177 -11.08 -9.72 3.34
CA SER A 177 -12.35 -9.12 3.74
C SER A 177 -12.27 -7.59 3.75
N HIS A 178 -12.98 -6.97 2.80
CA HIS A 178 -13.00 -5.52 2.60
C HIS A 178 -14.39 -5.04 2.18
N LYS A 179 -14.63 -3.72 2.30
CA LYS A 179 -15.76 -3.01 1.72
C LYS A 179 -15.29 -1.71 1.08
N ILE A 180 -15.90 -1.31 -0.03
CA ILE A 180 -15.71 0.03 -0.61
C ILE A 180 -17.02 0.79 -0.53
N ILE A 181 -16.91 2.03 -0.06
CA ILE A 181 -18.00 3.00 -0.04
C ILE A 181 -17.58 4.17 -0.91
N LYS A 182 -18.41 4.51 -1.90
CA LYS A 182 -18.26 5.78 -2.61
C LYS A 182 -18.66 6.89 -1.65
N ILE A 183 -17.74 7.82 -1.42
CA ILE A 183 -18.01 9.04 -0.68
C ILE A 183 -18.61 10.07 -1.65
N LEU A 184 -17.98 10.24 -2.83
CA LEU A 184 -18.33 11.20 -3.89
C LEU A 184 -18.00 10.65 -5.27
#